data_AF-A0A1Q8RTB8-F1
#
_entry.id   AF-A0A1Q8RTB8-F1
#
_cell.length_a   1.000
_cell.length_b   1.000
_cell.length_c   1.000
_cell.angle_alpha   90.00
_cell.angle_beta   90.00
_cell.angle_gamma   90.00
#
_symmetry.space_group_name_H-M   'P 1'
#
loop_
_entity.id
_entity.type
_entity.pdbx_description
1 polymer ?
#
loop_
_entity_poly.entity_id
_entity_poly.type
_entity_poly.pdbx_seq_one_letter_code
_entity_poly.pdbx_strand_id
1 'polypeptide(L)'
;MDSNAIPAQPKSLSDVQGQFDELCSYFDVEAAISGKQKLEALRQKSAEELVQAIPHLQHHTFRPVTDDIFIHSGLIEYLQSKKFAEEFKKRGYRILIGEVHNEETLYASYNAPTEPTLDALRLQISNYYAQDVTERAIQQYTLPTSVELKDWQTQFGFIVADGQVRAPSRALAKALVDNGVGIYDVWRYHIAYRMSFIDEKVAPASFGVAHAMDRPI
;
A
#
# COMPACT_ATOMS: atom_id res chain seq x y z
N MET A 1 5.54 -13.83 -3.81
CA MET A 1 5.30 -12.42 -3.44
C MET A 1 4.23 -11.95 -4.39
N ASP A 2 3.00 -11.93 -3.88
CA ASP A 2 1.85 -12.06 -4.76
C ASP A 2 1.09 -10.75 -4.76
N SER A 3 1.13 -10.07 -5.91
CA SER A 3 0.55 -8.74 -6.11
C SER A 3 0.95 -7.74 -5.02
N ASN A 4 2.19 -7.78 -4.53
CA ASN A 4 2.65 -6.88 -3.46
C ASN A 4 4.18 -6.79 -3.37
N ALA A 5 4.69 -5.61 -3.05
CA ALA A 5 6.08 -5.38 -2.68
C ALA A 5 6.21 -4.13 -1.80
N ILE A 6 7.40 -3.90 -1.25
CA ILE A 6 7.66 -2.73 -0.38
C ILE A 6 7.83 -1.51 -1.29
N PRO A 7 6.90 -0.53 -1.27
CA PRO A 7 6.82 0.50 -2.29
C PRO A 7 7.73 1.71 -2.06
N ALA A 8 7.89 2.07 -0.79
CA ALA A 8 8.61 3.23 -0.32
C ALA A 8 8.97 3.02 1.16
N GLN A 9 9.82 3.88 1.69
CA GLN A 9 10.11 3.90 3.13
C GLN A 9 8.78 4.12 3.87
N PRO A 10 8.42 3.26 4.83
CA PRO A 10 7.23 3.48 5.62
C PRO A 10 7.29 4.81 6.38
N LYS A 11 6.11 5.38 6.68
CA LYS A 11 5.99 6.63 7.43
C LYS A 11 6.78 6.59 8.74
N SER A 12 7.37 7.71 9.16
CA SER A 12 7.99 7.84 10.47
C SER A 12 6.93 7.87 11.59
N LEU A 13 7.37 7.71 12.83
CA LEU A 13 6.48 7.87 14.00
C LEU A 13 5.83 9.26 14.06
N SER A 14 6.56 10.31 13.65
CA SER A 14 6.00 11.67 13.58
C SER A 14 4.93 11.83 12.50
N ASP A 15 5.10 11.17 11.36
CA ASP A 15 4.14 11.25 10.25
C ASP A 15 2.78 10.61 10.61
N VAL A 16 2.77 9.62 11.49
CA VAL A 16 1.54 8.93 11.92
C VAL A 16 0.96 9.47 13.23
N GLN A 17 1.59 10.47 13.85
CA GLN A 17 1.09 11.05 15.10
C GLN A 17 -0.33 11.59 14.92
N GLY A 18 -0.60 12.26 13.80
CA GLY A 18 -1.94 12.74 13.46
C GLY A 18 -2.99 11.63 13.37
N GLN A 19 -2.64 10.46 12.82
CA GLN A 19 -3.52 9.28 12.76
C GLN A 19 -3.84 8.74 14.16
N PHE A 20 -2.85 8.70 15.06
CA PHE A 20 -3.07 8.29 16.46
C PHE A 20 -3.95 9.27 17.21
N ASP A 21 -3.72 10.58 17.05
CA ASP A 21 -4.53 11.62 17.69
C ASP A 21 -5.96 11.67 17.13
N GLU A 22 -6.15 11.37 15.85
CA GLU A 22 -7.47 11.22 15.23
C GLU A 22 -8.28 10.09 15.86
N LEU A 23 -7.67 8.91 16.03
CA LEU A 23 -8.29 7.77 16.71
C LEU A 23 -8.64 8.10 18.17
N CYS A 24 -7.75 8.79 18.89
CA CYS A 24 -8.01 9.25 20.25
C CYS A 24 -9.21 10.21 20.30
N SER A 25 -9.26 11.15 19.35
CA SER A 25 -10.34 12.14 19.26
C SER A 25 -11.69 11.48 18.96
N TYR A 26 -11.71 10.44 18.10
CA TYR A 26 -12.92 9.68 17.80
C TYR A 26 -13.55 9.04 19.05
N PHE A 27 -12.75 8.65 20.04
CA PHE A 27 -13.20 8.05 21.29
C PHE A 27 -13.28 9.03 22.47
N ASP A 28 -13.28 10.34 22.19
CA ASP A 28 -13.32 11.41 23.19
C ASP A 28 -12.20 11.31 24.25
N VAL A 29 -11.03 10.79 23.85
CA VAL A 29 -9.85 10.74 24.71
C VAL A 29 -9.23 12.13 24.80
N GLU A 30 -8.98 12.60 26.03
CA GLU A 30 -8.47 13.95 26.29
C GLU A 30 -7.17 14.22 25.51
N ALA A 31 -7.07 15.39 24.86
CA ALA A 31 -5.91 15.72 24.03
C ALA A 31 -4.64 16.03 24.85
N ALA A 32 -4.82 16.57 26.08
CA ALA A 32 -3.75 17.07 26.93
C ALA A 32 -3.05 15.99 27.78
N ILE A 33 -3.57 14.76 27.82
CA ILE A 33 -2.93 13.66 28.55
C ILE A 33 -1.77 13.06 27.76
N SER A 34 -0.87 12.36 28.46
CA SER A 34 0.31 11.73 27.84
C SER A 34 -0.06 10.61 26.87
N GLY A 35 0.80 10.32 25.90
CA GLY A 35 0.60 9.21 24.95
C GLY A 35 0.39 7.84 25.63
N LYS A 36 1.03 7.61 26.79
CA LYS A 36 0.80 6.39 27.58
C LYS A 36 -0.65 6.31 28.09
N GLN A 37 -1.18 7.41 28.63
CA GLN A 37 -2.56 7.48 29.11
C GLN A 37 -3.57 7.37 27.97
N LYS A 38 -3.29 8.00 26.81
CA LYS A 38 -4.10 7.82 25.59
C LYS A 38 -4.18 6.35 25.20
N LEU A 39 -3.05 5.64 25.19
CA LEU A 39 -3.01 4.21 24.86
C LEU A 39 -3.73 3.35 25.92
N GLU A 40 -3.63 3.68 27.21
CA GLU A 40 -4.38 3.01 28.27
C GLU A 40 -5.90 3.17 28.09
N ALA A 41 -6.36 4.34 27.66
CA ALA A 41 -7.77 4.59 27.34
C ALA A 41 -8.23 3.79 26.11
N LEU A 42 -7.44 3.77 25.03
CA LEU A 42 -7.75 2.97 23.84
C LEU A 42 -7.78 1.47 24.14
N ARG A 43 -6.95 0.97 25.06
CA ARG A 43 -6.98 -0.44 25.51
C ARG A 43 -8.24 -0.82 26.28
N GLN A 44 -9.04 0.14 26.74
CA GLN A 44 -10.35 -0.14 27.34
C GLN A 44 -11.45 -0.36 26.28
N LYS A 45 -11.17 -0.09 25.00
CA LYS A 45 -12.08 -0.36 23.89
C LYS A 45 -11.96 -1.80 23.43
N SER A 46 -13.09 -2.38 23.03
CA SER A 46 -13.13 -3.68 22.36
C SER A 46 -12.49 -3.60 20.97
N ALA A 47 -12.08 -4.76 20.45
CA ALA A 47 -11.55 -4.85 19.09
C ALA A 47 -12.61 -4.41 18.07
N GLU A 48 -13.87 -4.72 18.32
CA GLU A 48 -15.01 -4.34 17.49
C GLU A 48 -15.19 -2.83 17.44
N GLU A 49 -15.12 -2.13 18.58
CA GLU A 49 -15.16 -0.66 18.63
C GLU A 49 -14.02 -0.05 17.83
N LEU A 50 -12.79 -0.54 18.01
CA LEU A 50 -11.61 -0.04 17.30
C LEU A 50 -11.72 -0.22 15.78
N VAL A 51 -12.23 -1.38 15.32
CA VAL A 51 -12.45 -1.65 13.89
C VAL A 51 -13.58 -0.78 13.33
N GLN A 52 -14.65 -0.57 14.10
CA GLN A 52 -15.77 0.29 13.69
C GLN A 52 -15.37 1.76 13.56
N ALA A 53 -14.33 2.22 14.27
CA ALA A 53 -13.81 3.57 14.14
C ALA A 53 -13.15 3.83 12.78
N ILE A 54 -12.49 2.82 12.19
CA ILE A 54 -11.63 2.96 11.01
C ILE A 54 -12.30 3.71 9.84
N PRO A 55 -13.53 3.37 9.41
CA PRO A 55 -14.18 4.03 8.28
C PRO A 55 -14.54 5.51 8.52
N HIS A 56 -14.47 5.97 9.77
CA HIS A 56 -14.75 7.36 10.15
C HIS A 56 -13.51 8.25 10.20
N LEU A 57 -12.32 7.67 10.04
CA LEU A 57 -11.05 8.40 10.05
C LEU A 57 -10.70 8.86 8.63
N GLN A 58 -10.12 10.05 8.51
CA GLN A 58 -9.44 10.53 7.32
C GLN A 58 -8.18 9.71 7.07
N HIS A 59 -7.40 9.42 8.13
CA HIS A 59 -6.23 8.55 8.09
C HIS A 59 -6.63 7.12 8.51
N HIS A 60 -7.48 6.48 7.72
CA HIS A 60 -8.05 5.17 8.04
C HIS A 60 -7.12 3.98 7.79
N THR A 61 -6.02 4.15 7.05
CA THR A 61 -5.11 3.04 6.74
C THR A 61 -3.92 2.98 7.71
N PHE A 62 -3.96 2.06 8.66
CA PHE A 62 -2.86 1.79 9.59
C PHE A 62 -1.83 0.84 8.94
N ARG A 63 -0.58 1.28 8.83
CA ARG A 63 0.52 0.55 8.17
C ARG A 63 1.76 0.47 9.07
N PRO A 64 2.73 -0.41 8.77
CA PRO A 64 4.02 -0.39 9.44
C PRO A 64 4.67 0.99 9.35
N VAL A 65 5.50 1.32 10.34
CA VAL A 65 6.20 2.60 10.46
C VAL A 65 7.70 2.37 10.53
N THR A 66 8.48 3.38 10.13
CA THR A 66 9.92 3.41 10.35
C THR A 66 10.18 3.73 11.81
N ASP A 67 10.54 2.70 12.57
CA ASP A 67 10.78 2.74 14.01
C ASP A 67 12.25 2.53 14.40
N ASP A 68 13.11 2.20 13.43
CA ASP A 68 14.51 1.83 13.64
C ASP A 68 14.73 0.67 14.62
N ILE A 69 13.67 -0.10 14.91
CA ILE A 69 13.68 -1.32 15.73
C ILE A 69 13.40 -2.53 14.85
N PHE A 70 12.31 -2.49 14.08
CA PHE A 70 11.92 -3.52 13.13
C PHE A 70 12.10 -3.03 11.69
N ILE A 71 11.67 -1.80 11.39
CA ILE A 71 11.83 -1.16 10.08
C ILE A 71 12.85 -0.04 10.24
N HIS A 72 14.05 -0.31 9.73
CA HIS A 72 15.11 0.67 9.72
C HIS A 72 14.93 1.72 8.62
N SER A 73 15.36 2.93 8.93
CA SER A 73 15.60 4.00 7.98
C SER A 73 16.57 3.52 6.90
N GLY A 74 16.31 3.88 5.64
CA GLY A 74 17.14 3.46 4.51
C GLY A 74 16.80 2.07 3.96
N LEU A 75 15.61 1.53 4.28
CA LEU A 75 15.16 0.21 3.85
C LEU A 75 15.12 0.10 2.32
N ILE A 76 14.63 1.14 1.64
CA ILE A 76 14.50 1.12 0.18
C ILE A 76 15.88 1.11 -0.50
N GLU A 77 16.80 1.93 -0.01
CA GLU A 77 18.19 1.97 -0.45
C GLU A 77 18.87 0.62 -0.20
N TYR A 78 18.60 0.00 0.95
CA TYR A 78 19.12 -1.33 1.25
C TYR A 78 18.60 -2.38 0.28
N LEU A 79 17.29 -2.44 0.02
CA LEU A 79 16.67 -3.38 -0.93
C LEU A 79 17.22 -3.22 -2.36
N GLN A 80 17.62 -2.00 -2.72
CA GLN A 80 18.22 -1.70 -4.03
C GLN A 80 19.75 -1.93 -4.09
N SER A 81 20.38 -2.21 -2.95
CA SER A 81 21.82 -2.28 -2.82
C SER A 81 22.42 -3.65 -3.14
N LYS A 82 23.71 -3.64 -3.48
CA LYS A 82 24.52 -4.86 -3.58
C LYS A 82 24.53 -5.68 -2.28
N LYS A 83 24.47 -5.03 -1.12
CA LYS A 83 24.49 -5.69 0.19
C LYS A 83 23.29 -6.63 0.36
N PHE A 84 22.09 -6.16 -0.01
CA PHE A 84 20.90 -7.01 0.05
C PHE A 84 20.99 -8.19 -0.92
N ALA A 85 21.45 -7.96 -2.15
CA ALA A 85 21.65 -9.04 -3.13
C ALA A 85 22.71 -10.07 -2.69
N GLU A 86 23.79 -9.65 -2.04
CA GLU A 86 24.79 -10.55 -1.45
C GLU A 86 24.18 -11.40 -0.33
N GLU A 87 23.41 -10.78 0.56
CA GLU A 87 22.71 -11.49 1.64
C GLU A 87 21.61 -12.43 1.11
N PHE A 88 20.93 -12.08 0.02
CA PHE A 88 19.97 -12.92 -0.69
C PHE A 88 20.64 -14.18 -1.26
N LYS A 89 21.77 -14.01 -1.97
CA LYS A 89 22.57 -15.13 -2.51
C LYS A 89 23.16 -16.02 -1.42
N LYS A 90 23.74 -15.40 -0.38
CA LYS A 90 24.36 -16.11 0.74
C LYS A 90 23.37 -17.06 1.43
N ARG A 91 22.08 -16.72 1.45
CA ARG A 91 21.01 -17.54 2.02
C ARG A 91 20.40 -18.53 1.01
N GLY A 92 20.86 -18.55 -0.24
CA GLY A 92 20.30 -19.40 -1.29
C GLY A 92 18.84 -19.06 -1.60
N TYR A 93 18.44 -17.81 -1.40
CA TYR A 93 17.08 -17.39 -1.65
C TYR A 93 16.77 -17.37 -3.14
N ARG A 94 15.48 -17.58 -3.43
CA ARG A 94 14.87 -17.47 -4.74
C ARG A 94 13.52 -16.81 -4.57
N ILE A 95 13.11 -16.04 -5.56
CA ILE A 95 11.87 -15.27 -5.47
C ILE A 95 10.98 -15.53 -6.68
N LEU A 96 9.71 -15.82 -6.40
CA LEU A 96 8.62 -15.70 -7.34
C LEU A 96 7.84 -14.43 -6.97
N ILE A 97 7.74 -13.48 -7.90
CA ILE A 97 7.09 -12.18 -7.68
C ILE A 97 6.29 -11.75 -8.89
N GLY A 98 5.05 -11.31 -8.70
CA GLY A 98 4.21 -10.97 -9.84
C GLY A 98 3.01 -10.13 -9.47
N GLU A 99 2.17 -9.94 -10.48
CA GLU A 99 1.01 -9.07 -10.46
C GLU A 99 -0.08 -9.67 -11.35
N VAL A 100 -1.32 -9.24 -11.14
CA VAL A 100 -2.43 -9.55 -12.03
C VAL A 100 -2.67 -8.43 -13.04
N HIS A 101 -3.48 -8.71 -14.06
CA HIS A 101 -3.70 -7.75 -15.15
C HIS A 101 -4.37 -6.45 -14.69
N ASN A 102 -5.39 -6.55 -13.83
CA ASN A 102 -6.26 -5.43 -13.44
C ASN A 102 -6.12 -5.05 -11.96
N GLU A 103 -4.89 -4.94 -11.45
CA GLU A 103 -4.58 -4.53 -10.07
C GLU A 103 -5.38 -3.28 -9.63
N GLU A 104 -5.52 -2.30 -10.52
CA GLU A 104 -6.16 -1.02 -10.26
C GLU A 104 -7.62 -1.13 -9.87
N THR A 105 -8.33 -2.16 -10.33
CA THR A 105 -9.79 -2.16 -10.27
C THR A 105 -10.29 -2.26 -8.83
N LEU A 106 -9.63 -3.07 -7.99
CA LEU A 106 -10.00 -3.18 -6.57
C LEU A 106 -9.67 -1.89 -5.82
N TYR A 107 -8.51 -1.30 -6.07
CA TYR A 107 -8.11 -0.02 -5.46
C TYR A 107 -9.06 1.11 -5.84
N ALA A 108 -9.50 1.17 -7.10
CA ALA A 108 -10.48 2.14 -7.58
C ALA A 108 -11.88 2.00 -6.94
N SER A 109 -12.18 0.89 -6.25
CA SER A 109 -13.50 0.62 -5.67
C SER A 109 -13.60 0.80 -4.15
N TYR A 110 -12.55 0.49 -3.39
CA TYR A 110 -12.68 0.40 -1.93
C TYR A 110 -12.33 1.70 -1.19
N ASN A 111 -11.09 2.18 -1.33
CA ASN A 111 -10.57 3.34 -0.58
C ASN A 111 -10.33 4.54 -1.50
N ALA A 112 -11.17 4.65 -2.54
CA ALA A 112 -11.03 5.68 -3.55
C ALA A 112 -11.60 7.02 -3.03
N PRO A 113 -11.23 8.15 -3.67
CA PRO A 113 -11.76 9.46 -3.29
C PRO A 113 -13.29 9.49 -3.33
N THR A 114 -13.87 10.29 -2.46
CA THR A 114 -15.32 10.56 -2.39
C THR A 114 -15.71 11.85 -3.11
N GLU A 115 -14.73 12.67 -3.48
CA GLU A 115 -14.91 13.93 -4.19
C GLU A 115 -13.99 13.99 -5.42
N PRO A 116 -14.43 14.62 -6.53
CA PRO A 116 -13.64 14.76 -7.75
C PRO A 116 -12.63 15.91 -7.62
N THR A 117 -11.74 15.84 -6.62
CA THR A 117 -10.77 16.88 -6.31
C THR A 117 -9.37 16.32 -6.08
N LEU A 118 -8.36 17.14 -6.34
CA LEU A 118 -6.97 16.79 -6.06
C LEU A 118 -6.72 16.57 -4.56
N ASP A 119 -7.40 17.33 -3.70
CA ASP A 119 -7.22 17.19 -2.26
C ASP A 119 -7.77 15.85 -1.75
N ALA A 120 -8.95 15.42 -2.24
CA ALA A 120 -9.50 14.11 -1.92
C ALA A 120 -8.63 12.97 -2.47
N LEU A 121 -8.11 13.11 -3.69
CA LEU A 121 -7.15 12.15 -4.28
C LEU A 121 -5.88 12.05 -3.42
N ARG A 122 -5.30 13.21 -3.06
CA ARG A 122 -4.09 13.28 -2.24
C ARG A 122 -4.29 12.65 -0.88
N LEU A 123 -5.43 12.90 -0.22
CA LEU A 123 -5.76 12.30 1.08
C LEU A 123 -5.81 10.77 1.00
N GLN A 124 -6.42 10.21 -0.05
CA GLN A 124 -6.48 8.76 -0.18
C GLN A 124 -5.10 8.16 -0.51
N ILE A 125 -4.27 8.83 -1.30
CA ILE A 125 -2.89 8.35 -1.57
C ILE A 125 -2.02 8.48 -0.31
N SER A 126 -2.17 9.55 0.47
CA SER A 126 -1.41 9.77 1.70
C SER A 126 -1.73 8.74 2.78
N ASN A 127 -2.86 8.03 2.71
CA ASN A 127 -3.11 6.86 3.54
C ASN A 127 -2.09 5.73 3.32
N TYR A 128 -1.47 5.65 2.14
CA TYR A 128 -0.50 4.61 1.77
C TYR A 128 0.96 5.03 1.94
N TYR A 129 1.27 6.32 1.77
CA TYR A 129 2.65 6.80 1.67
C TYR A 129 2.91 8.05 2.53
N ALA A 130 4.19 8.30 2.83
CA ALA A 130 4.61 9.59 3.39
C ALA A 130 4.30 10.74 2.42
N GLN A 131 4.27 11.97 2.93
CA GLN A 131 3.86 13.15 2.16
C GLN A 131 4.73 13.36 0.92
N ASP A 132 6.05 13.25 1.04
CA ASP A 132 6.97 13.45 -0.08
C ASP A 132 6.77 12.40 -1.19
N VAL A 133 6.52 11.14 -0.82
CA VAL A 133 6.23 10.04 -1.74
C VAL A 133 4.88 10.26 -2.40
N THR A 134 3.87 10.72 -1.65
CA THR A 134 2.53 11.03 -2.15
C THR A 134 2.60 12.08 -3.26
N GLU A 135 3.28 13.20 -3.02
CA GLU A 135 3.41 14.27 -4.01
C GLU A 135 4.18 13.80 -5.25
N ARG A 136 5.28 13.07 -5.08
CA ARG A 136 6.04 12.53 -6.21
C ARG A 136 5.22 11.55 -7.05
N ALA A 137 4.41 10.70 -6.40
CA ALA A 137 3.54 9.74 -7.07
C ALA A 137 2.49 10.45 -7.92
N ILE A 138 1.79 11.45 -7.36
CA ILE A 138 0.75 12.22 -8.07
C ILE A 138 1.35 12.90 -9.32
N GLN A 139 2.56 13.45 -9.23
CA GLN A 139 3.22 14.14 -10.35
C GLN A 139 3.55 13.24 -11.54
N GLN A 140 3.53 11.90 -11.37
CA GLN A 140 3.80 10.98 -12.48
C GLN A 140 2.59 10.78 -13.41
N TYR A 141 1.42 11.32 -13.07
CA TYR A 141 0.18 11.05 -13.77
C TYR A 141 -0.47 12.32 -14.29
N THR A 142 -1.10 12.21 -15.46
CA THR A 142 -2.04 13.22 -15.93
C THR A 142 -3.32 13.09 -15.12
N LEU A 143 -3.64 14.13 -14.35
CA LEU A 143 -4.83 14.14 -13.51
C LEU A 143 -6.10 14.38 -14.33
N PRO A 144 -7.24 13.80 -13.92
CA PRO A 144 -8.52 14.10 -14.55
C PRO A 144 -8.85 15.58 -14.50
N THR A 145 -9.39 16.12 -15.59
CA THR A 145 -10.00 17.47 -15.63
C THR A 145 -11.53 17.40 -15.49
N SER A 146 -12.07 16.19 -15.42
CA SER A 146 -13.50 15.89 -15.35
C SER A 146 -14.05 16.13 -13.95
N VAL A 147 -15.34 16.46 -13.87
CA VAL A 147 -16.10 16.54 -12.61
C VAL A 147 -16.65 15.17 -12.19
N GLU A 148 -16.48 14.15 -13.02
CA GLU A 148 -16.98 12.81 -12.74
C GLU A 148 -16.10 12.12 -11.70
N LEU A 149 -16.70 11.77 -10.54
CA LEU A 149 -15.99 11.08 -9.46
C LEU A 149 -15.31 9.79 -9.94
N LYS A 150 -15.92 9.09 -10.90
CA LYS A 150 -15.39 7.83 -11.43
C LYS A 150 -14.02 7.97 -12.07
N ASP A 151 -13.74 9.10 -12.73
CA ASP A 151 -12.45 9.35 -13.36
C ASP A 151 -11.34 9.50 -12.30
N TRP A 152 -11.65 10.19 -11.20
CA TRP A 152 -10.76 10.35 -10.05
C TRP A 152 -10.53 9.04 -9.30
N GLN A 153 -11.57 8.23 -9.11
CA GLN A 153 -11.46 6.89 -8.52
C GLN A 153 -10.61 5.95 -9.38
N THR A 154 -10.80 6.02 -10.70
CA THR A 154 -10.01 5.23 -11.66
C THR A 154 -8.54 5.66 -11.61
N GLN A 155 -8.27 6.97 -11.60
CA GLN A 155 -6.91 7.49 -11.49
C GLN A 155 -6.25 7.07 -10.18
N PHE A 156 -6.98 7.13 -9.06
CA PHE A 156 -6.52 6.62 -7.78
C PHE A 156 -6.13 5.15 -7.86
N GLY A 157 -6.97 4.31 -8.47
CA GLY A 157 -6.69 2.89 -8.68
C GLY A 157 -5.38 2.65 -9.41
N PHE A 158 -5.10 3.39 -10.49
CA PHE A 158 -3.84 3.29 -11.23
C PHE A 158 -2.64 3.69 -10.38
N ILE A 159 -2.69 4.84 -9.71
CA ILE A 159 -1.58 5.34 -8.88
C ILE A 159 -1.26 4.33 -7.77
N VAL A 160 -2.28 3.82 -7.09
CA VAL A 160 -2.08 2.90 -5.98
C VAL A 160 -1.64 1.52 -6.46
N ALA A 161 -2.20 0.98 -7.54
CA ALA A 161 -1.75 -0.30 -8.10
C ALA A 161 -0.30 -0.26 -8.56
N ASP A 162 0.09 0.81 -9.26
CA ASP A 162 1.47 0.97 -9.71
C ASP A 162 2.42 1.14 -8.53
N GLY A 163 2.03 1.92 -7.54
CA GLY A 163 2.84 2.17 -6.36
C GLY A 163 2.94 0.97 -5.41
N GLN A 164 1.84 0.26 -5.11
CA GLN A 164 1.80 -0.85 -4.15
C GLN A 164 2.28 -2.17 -4.74
N VAL A 165 2.07 -2.36 -6.04
CA VAL A 165 2.28 -3.66 -6.68
C VAL A 165 3.33 -3.55 -7.76
N ARG A 166 3.05 -2.77 -8.80
CA ARG A 166 3.73 -2.98 -10.06
C ARG A 166 5.16 -2.47 -10.09
N ALA A 167 5.34 -1.19 -9.77
CA ALA A 167 6.64 -0.54 -9.73
C ALA A 167 7.59 -1.19 -8.71
N PRO A 168 7.22 -1.43 -7.43
CA PRO A 168 8.15 -2.01 -6.48
C PRO A 168 8.51 -3.46 -6.77
N SER A 169 7.58 -4.25 -7.29
CA SER A 169 7.89 -5.63 -7.71
C SER A 169 8.94 -5.65 -8.83
N ARG A 170 8.79 -4.76 -9.81
CA ARG A 170 9.76 -4.58 -10.89
C ARG A 170 11.10 -4.05 -10.38
N ALA A 171 11.08 -3.06 -9.49
CA ALA A 171 12.27 -2.44 -8.93
C ALA A 171 13.09 -3.47 -8.12
N LEU A 172 12.44 -4.28 -7.28
CA LEU A 172 13.11 -5.33 -6.49
C LEU A 172 13.74 -6.38 -7.40
N ALA A 173 12.98 -6.92 -8.37
CA ALA A 173 13.50 -7.92 -9.31
C ALA A 173 14.69 -7.37 -10.11
N LYS A 174 14.58 -6.13 -10.60
CA LYS A 174 15.68 -5.44 -11.30
C LYS A 174 16.90 -5.26 -10.40
N ALA A 175 16.72 -4.77 -9.18
CA ALA A 175 17.83 -4.54 -8.25
C ALA A 175 18.57 -5.83 -7.90
N LEU A 176 17.86 -6.94 -7.71
CA LEU A 176 18.49 -8.24 -7.46
C LEU A 176 19.38 -8.66 -8.64
N VAL A 177 18.85 -8.63 -9.87
CA VAL A 177 19.57 -9.03 -11.08
C VAL A 177 20.75 -8.09 -11.36
N ASP A 178 20.55 -6.77 -11.29
CA ASP A 178 21.60 -5.77 -11.51
C ASP A 178 22.76 -5.91 -10.50
N ASN A 179 22.47 -6.39 -9.28
CA ASN A 179 23.48 -6.65 -8.26
C ASN A 179 23.98 -8.12 -8.26
N GLY A 180 23.74 -8.85 -9.34
CA GLY A 180 24.35 -10.14 -9.63
C GLY A 180 23.70 -11.33 -8.93
N VAL A 181 22.41 -11.27 -8.62
CA VAL A 181 21.58 -12.47 -8.38
C VAL A 181 21.34 -13.16 -9.72
N GLY A 182 21.39 -14.50 -9.75
CA GLY A 182 21.16 -15.26 -10.98
C GLY A 182 19.75 -15.04 -11.51
N ILE A 183 19.61 -14.89 -12.84
CA ILE A 183 18.28 -14.71 -13.47
C ILE A 183 17.35 -15.92 -13.20
N TYR A 184 17.92 -17.10 -12.98
CA TYR A 184 17.18 -18.31 -12.62
C TYR A 184 16.76 -18.38 -11.15
N ASP A 185 17.12 -17.40 -10.32
CA ASP A 185 16.67 -17.28 -8.93
C ASP A 185 15.61 -16.17 -8.75
N VAL A 186 15.22 -15.50 -9.85
CA VAL A 186 14.22 -14.41 -9.88
C VAL A 186 13.17 -14.71 -10.95
N TRP A 187 12.03 -15.25 -10.53
CA TRP A 187 10.89 -15.51 -11.39
C TRP A 187 9.84 -14.43 -11.28
N ARG A 188 9.37 -13.97 -12.44
CA ARG A 188 8.26 -13.06 -12.53
C ARG A 188 7.07 -13.70 -13.20
N TYR A 189 5.88 -13.47 -12.67
CA TYR A 189 4.62 -13.87 -13.29
C TYR A 189 3.73 -12.67 -13.57
N HIS A 190 2.81 -12.84 -14.50
CA HIS A 190 1.71 -11.93 -14.76
C HIS A 190 0.46 -12.74 -15.08
N ILE A 191 -0.57 -12.67 -14.25
CA ILE A 191 -1.82 -13.39 -14.51
C ILE A 191 -2.77 -12.48 -15.28
N ALA A 192 -2.97 -12.81 -16.55
CA ALA A 192 -3.97 -12.18 -17.42
C ALA A 192 -5.14 -13.11 -17.75
N TYR A 193 -5.26 -14.22 -17.01
CA TYR A 193 -6.33 -15.19 -17.18
C TYR A 193 -7.28 -15.15 -15.99
N ARG A 194 -8.55 -14.86 -16.24
CA ARG A 194 -9.60 -14.94 -15.23
C ARG A 194 -10.01 -16.40 -15.04
N MET A 195 -9.72 -16.95 -13.86
CA MET A 195 -10.07 -18.32 -13.53
C MET A 195 -11.59 -18.52 -13.46
N SER A 196 -12.08 -19.65 -13.99
CA SER A 196 -13.51 -19.90 -14.16
C SER A 196 -14.32 -19.99 -12.87
N PHE A 197 -13.67 -20.25 -11.73
CA PHE A 197 -14.32 -20.27 -10.42
C PHE A 197 -14.51 -18.87 -9.80
N ILE A 198 -13.93 -17.83 -10.43
CA ILE A 198 -14.17 -16.43 -10.06
C ILE A 198 -15.43 -15.98 -10.82
N ASP A 199 -16.58 -16.40 -10.32
CA ASP A 199 -17.89 -16.03 -10.85
C ASP A 199 -18.36 -14.68 -10.28
N GLU A 200 -19.54 -14.23 -10.70
CA GLU A 200 -20.17 -12.97 -10.26
C GLU A 200 -20.44 -12.91 -8.74
N LYS A 201 -20.45 -14.05 -8.03
CA LYS A 201 -20.59 -14.07 -6.57
C LYS A 201 -19.28 -13.75 -5.87
N VAL A 202 -18.15 -14.06 -6.52
CA VAL A 202 -16.80 -13.78 -5.99
C VAL A 202 -16.38 -12.35 -6.33
N ALA A 203 -16.45 -11.99 -7.61
CA ALA A 203 -16.14 -10.64 -8.09
C ALA A 203 -16.82 -10.38 -9.44
N PRO A 204 -17.29 -9.17 -9.74
CA PRO A 204 -17.90 -8.90 -11.04
C PRO A 204 -16.96 -9.16 -12.22
N ALA A 205 -17.49 -9.56 -13.37
CA ALA A 205 -16.67 -9.71 -14.59
C ALA A 205 -16.02 -8.38 -15.02
N SER A 206 -16.66 -7.25 -14.72
CA SER A 206 -16.12 -5.91 -14.97
C SER A 206 -14.81 -5.62 -14.23
N PHE A 207 -14.46 -6.42 -13.23
CA PHE A 207 -13.18 -6.30 -12.51
C PHE A 207 -12.01 -6.93 -13.27
N GLY A 208 -12.26 -7.68 -14.35
CA GLY A 208 -11.21 -8.38 -15.09
C GLY A 208 -10.49 -9.41 -14.21
N VAL A 209 -9.15 -9.36 -14.20
CA VAL A 209 -8.28 -10.13 -13.28
C VAL A 209 -7.75 -9.18 -12.21
N ALA A 210 -8.57 -8.91 -11.20
CA ALA A 210 -8.27 -7.91 -10.16
C ALA A 210 -7.40 -8.44 -9.03
N HIS A 211 -6.86 -7.51 -8.23
CA HIS A 211 -5.98 -7.79 -7.10
C HIS A 211 -6.45 -8.97 -6.24
N ALA A 212 -5.49 -9.80 -5.80
CA ALA A 212 -5.70 -11.03 -5.03
C ALA A 212 -6.34 -12.22 -5.78
N MET A 213 -6.66 -12.09 -7.07
CA MET A 213 -7.11 -13.23 -7.88
C MET A 213 -5.99 -14.24 -8.21
N ASP A 214 -4.74 -13.93 -7.84
CA ASP A 214 -3.57 -14.80 -7.94
C ASP A 214 -3.33 -15.67 -6.70
N ARG A 215 -4.05 -15.46 -5.60
CA ARG A 215 -3.94 -16.27 -4.36
C ARG A 215 -4.00 -17.79 -4.52
N PRO A 216 -4.69 -18.36 -5.54
CA PRO A 216 -4.71 -19.81 -5.75
C PRO A 216 -3.39 -20.42 -6.28
N ILE A 217 -2.36 -19.61 -6.57
CA ILE A 217 -1.02 -20.06 -6.98
C ILE A 217 -0.19 -20.57 -5.78
#